data_AF-A0A523VH50-F1
#
_entry.id   AF-A0A523VH50-F1
#
_cell.length_a   1.000
_cell.length_b   1.000
_cell.length_c   1.000
_cell.angle_alpha   90.00
_cell.angle_beta   90.00
_cell.angle_gamma   90.00
#
_symmetry.space_group_name_H-M   'P 1'
#
loop_
_entity.id
_entity.type
_entity.pdbx_description
1 polymer ?
#
loop_
_entity_poly.entity_id
_entity_poly.type
_entity_poly.pdbx_seq_one_letter_code
_entity_poly.pdbx_strand_id
1 'polypeptide(L)' 'MNHEDILVARRLVEAGQMLGIEVLDHLVIGQQRYVSLKERGLGFD' A
#
# COMPACT_ATOMS: atom_id res chain seq x y z
N MET A 1 -10.63 0.76 5.68
CA MET A 1 -9.91 1.03 4.44
C MET A 1 -10.88 1.66 3.45
N ASN A 2 -10.60 2.89 3.05
CA ASN A 2 -11.39 3.65 2.07
C ASN A 2 -10.65 3.68 0.72
N HIS A 3 -11.22 4.38 -0.28
CA HIS A 3 -10.59 4.52 -1.59
C HIS A 3 -9.28 5.32 -1.55
N GLU A 4 -9.17 6.30 -0.63
CA GLU A 4 -7.99 7.14 -0.51
C GLU A 4 -6.76 6.35 -0.06
N ASP A 5 -6.93 5.36 0.82
CA ASP A 5 -5.85 4.46 1.26
C ASP A 5 -5.18 3.75 0.05
N ILE A 6 -5.99 3.30 -0.92
CA ILE A 6 -5.51 2.64 -2.14
C ILE A 6 -4.78 3.63 -3.06
N LEU A 7 -5.34 4.84 -3.23
CA LEU A 7 -4.72 5.90 -4.03
C LEU A 7 -3.38 6.33 -3.45
N VAL A 8 -3.27 6.44 -2.13
CA VAL A 8 -2.02 6.75 -1.43
C VAL A 8 -1.01 5.62 -1.64
N ALA A 9 -1.41 4.36 -1.45
CA ALA A 9 -0.53 3.21 -1.67
C ALA A 9 0.05 3.20 -3.09
N ARG A 10 -0.79 3.41 -4.12
CA ARG A 10 -0.35 3.46 -5.51
C ARG A 10 0.67 4.57 -5.77
N ARG A 11 0.43 5.79 -5.27
CA ARG A 11 1.39 6.92 -5.41
C ARG A 11 2.72 6.63 -4.73
N LEU A 12 2.70 5.95 -3.58
CA LEU A 12 3.92 5.56 -2.88
C LEU A 12 4.71 4.51 -3.66
N VAL A 13 4.03 3.52 -4.24
CA VAL A 13 4.66 2.50 -5.10
C VAL A 13 5.30 3.16 -6.33
N GLU A 14 4.57 4.04 -7.03
CA GLU A 14 5.09 4.80 -8.18
C GLU A 14 6.32 5.65 -7.79
N ALA A 15 6.25 6.37 -6.66
CA ALA A 15 7.38 7.16 -6.17
C ALA A 15 8.59 6.28 -5.79
N GLY A 16 8.34 5.13 -5.16
CA GLY A 16 9.38 4.15 -4.82
C GLY A 16 10.11 3.65 -6.06
N GLN A 17 9.37 3.29 -7.12
CA GLN A 17 9.95 2.88 -8.40
C GLN A 17 10.87 3.97 -9.00
N MET A 18 10.46 5.24 -8.96
CA MET A 18 11.28 6.35 -9.45
C MET A 18 12.57 6.55 -8.65
N LEU A 19 12.55 6.23 -7.35
CA LEU A 19 13.68 6.38 -6.44
C LEU A 19 14.55 5.12 -6.35
N GLY A 20 14.16 4.02 -6.99
CA GLY A 20 14.82 2.72 -6.83
C GLY A 20 14.62 2.13 -5.42
N ILE A 21 13.54 2.49 -4.74
CA ILE A 21 13.19 2.02 -3.39
C ILE A 21 11.90 1.20 -3.48
N GLU A 22 11.97 -0.09 -3.16
CA GLU A 22 10.80 -0.96 -3.18
C GLU A 22 9.86 -0.65 -1.99
N VAL A 23 8.59 -0.40 -2.28
CA VAL A 23 7.54 -0.36 -1.25
C VAL A 23 7.07 -1.79 -1.01
N LEU A 24 7.34 -2.30 0.19
CA LEU A 24 7.08 -3.70 0.50
C LEU A 24 5.61 -4.00 0.75
N ASP A 25 4.89 -3.10 1.42
CA ASP A 25 3.46 -3.22 1.72
C ASP A 25 2.90 -1.90 2.30
N HIS A 26 1.56 -1.78 2.32
CA HIS A 26 0.84 -0.78 3.09
C HIS A 26 -0.10 -1.53 4.06
N LEU A 27 0.15 -1.40 5.36
CA LEU A 27 -0.61 -2.11 6.39
C LEU A 27 -1.61 -1.16 7.08
N VAL A 28 -2.91 -1.51 7.02
CA VAL A 28 -3.95 -0.84 7.83
C VAL A 28 -4.16 -1.65 9.11
N ILE A 29 -3.92 -1.05 10.28
CA ILE A 29 -3.91 -1.73 11.58
C ILE A 29 -5.08 -1.27 12.46
N GLY A 30 -5.77 -2.21 13.11
CA GLY A 30 -6.83 -1.90 14.07
C GLY A 30 -7.37 -3.15 14.78
N GLN A 31 -7.88 -3.00 16.00
CA GLN A 31 -8.49 -4.10 16.81
C GLN A 31 -7.64 -5.39 16.85
N GLN A 32 -6.35 -5.26 17.14
CA GLN A 32 -5.39 -6.39 17.16
C GLN A 32 -5.30 -7.19 15.85
N ARG A 33 -5.67 -6.57 14.73
CA ARG A 33 -5.60 -7.15 13.38
C ARG A 33 -4.98 -6.14 12.42
N TYR A 34 -4.59 -6.63 11.26
CA TYR A 34 -4.13 -5.79 10.16
C TYR A 34 -4.70 -6.28 8.83
N VAL A 35 -4.66 -5.40 7.83
CA VAL A 35 -4.94 -5.70 6.43
C VAL A 35 -3.73 -5.28 5.61
N SER A 36 -3.16 -6.21 4.86
CA SER A 36 -2.16 -5.94 3.83
C SER A 36 -2.86 -5.53 2.53
N LEU A 37 -2.44 -4.39 1.97
CA LEU A 37 -2.91 -3.96 0.64
C LEU A 37 -2.22 -4.75 -0.46
N LYS A 38 -0.94 -5.13 -0.27
CA LYS A 38 -0.22 -5.96 -1.24
C LYS A 38 -0.81 -7.36 -1.38
N GLU A 39 -1.09 -8.04 -0.27
CA GLU A 39 -1.72 -9.39 -0.28
C GLU A 39 -3.11 -9.35 -0.93
N ARG A 40 -3.80 -8.21 -0.86
CA ARG A 40 -5.11 -7.99 -1.50
C ARG A 40 -5.02 -7.52 -2.95
N GLY A 41 -3.82 -7.26 -3.48
CA GLY A 41 -3.62 -6.73 -4.83
C GLY A 41 -4.17 -5.32 -5.03
N LEU A 42 -4.07 -4.44 -4.02
CA LEU A 42 -4.61 -3.09 -4.05
C LEU A 42 -3.51 -2.03 -4.10
N GLY A 43 -3.27 -1.45 -5.28
CA GLY A 43 -2.31 -0.35 -5.45
C GLY A 43 -0.85 -0.79 -5.48
N PHE A 44 -0.60 -2.06 -5.82
CA PHE A 44 0.73 -2.71 -5.91
C PHE A 44 0.96 -3.39 -7.28
N ASP A 45 0.20 -2.96 -8.27
CA ASP A 45 0.21 -3.35 -9.69
C ASP A 45 1.13 -2.48 -10.55
#